data_AF-A0A5K1F7I5-F1
#
_entry.id   AF-A0A5K1F7I5-F1
#
_cell.length_a   1.000
_cell.length_b   1.000
_cell.length_c   1.000
_cell.angle_alpha   90.00
_cell.angle_beta   90.00
_cell.angle_gamma   90.00
#
_symmetry.space_group_name_H-M   'P 1'
#
loop_
_entity.id
_entity.type
_entity.pdbx_description
1 polymer ?
#
loop_
_entity_poly.entity_id
_entity_poly.type
_entity_poly.pdbx_seq_one_letter_code
_entity_poly.pdbx_strand_id
1 'polypeptide(L)'
;DGRVICSSKPIYGHGRKAGDEAGYVVGMITCYPQPGSIKVWDGETLTLESNYSSSELHTGVMSLFYLLVAEPANATAPRVVSSLFLPINL
;
A
#
# COMPACT_ATOMS: atom_id res chain seq x y z
N ASP A 1 -12.99 13.28 -0.55
CA ASP A 1 -13.39 13.50 -1.96
C ASP A 1 -12.93 12.37 -2.89
N GLY A 2 -12.53 11.20 -2.35
CA GLY A 2 -12.12 10.05 -3.14
C GLY A 2 -10.81 10.25 -3.94
N ARG A 3 -10.03 11.31 -3.68
CA ARG A 3 -8.79 11.55 -4.41
C ARG A 3 -7.76 10.47 -4.12
N VAL A 4 -7.12 10.00 -5.19
CA VAL A 4 -6.00 9.06 -5.11
C VAL A 4 -4.78 9.81 -4.60
N ILE A 5 -4.33 9.47 -3.39
CA ILE A 5 -3.10 9.99 -2.79
C ILE A 5 -1.88 9.43 -3.52
N CYS A 6 -1.94 8.16 -3.91
CA CYS A 6 -0.83 7.40 -4.45
C CYS A 6 -1.35 6.06 -5.00
N SER A 7 -0.68 5.54 -6.04
CA SER A 7 -0.98 4.23 -6.63
C SER A 7 0.31 3.43 -6.76
N SER A 8 0.27 2.16 -6.36
CA SER A 8 1.37 1.20 -6.54
C SER A 8 0.94 0.14 -7.55
N LYS A 9 1.93 -0.43 -8.24
CA LYS A 9 1.71 -1.54 -9.17
C LYS A 9 2.38 -2.81 -8.64
N PRO A 10 1.77 -3.99 -8.82
CA PRO A 10 2.42 -5.25 -8.48
C PRO A 10 3.63 -5.50 -9.39
N ILE A 11 4.61 -6.19 -8.83
CA ILE A 11 5.77 -6.74 -9.54
C ILE A 11 5.59 -8.25 -9.57
N TYR A 12 5.63 -8.84 -10.77
CA TYR A 12 5.48 -10.28 -10.96
C TYR A 12 6.84 -10.96 -11.10
N GLY A 13 6.94 -12.17 -10.55
CA GLY A 13 8.10 -13.03 -10.73
C GLY A 13 8.14 -13.65 -12.13
N HIS A 14 9.31 -14.09 -12.55
CA HIS A 14 9.57 -14.65 -13.88
C HIS A 14 10.33 -15.99 -13.85
N GLY A 15 10.74 -16.44 -12.67
CA GLY A 15 11.59 -17.60 -12.45
C GLY A 15 10.90 -18.74 -11.70
N ARG A 16 11.72 -19.60 -11.11
CA ARG A 16 11.31 -20.76 -10.29
C ARG A 16 11.90 -20.72 -8.88
N LYS A 17 12.56 -19.63 -8.52
CA LYS A 17 13.20 -19.46 -7.22
C LYS A 17 12.18 -18.88 -6.23
N ALA A 18 12.38 -19.19 -4.96
CA ALA A 18 11.63 -18.57 -3.88
C ALA A 18 11.72 -17.05 -3.96
N GLY A 19 10.59 -16.36 -4.11
CA GLY A 19 10.52 -14.89 -4.23
C GLY A 19 10.70 -14.34 -5.66
N ASP A 20 10.72 -15.19 -6.68
CA ASP A 20 10.71 -14.82 -8.10
C ASP A 20 9.90 -15.86 -8.91
N GLU A 21 8.78 -16.34 -8.38
CA GLU A 21 7.97 -17.36 -9.02
C GLU A 21 7.17 -16.78 -10.19
N ALA A 22 7.27 -17.41 -11.35
CA ALA A 22 6.56 -17.00 -12.56
C ALA A 22 5.05 -16.91 -12.33
N GLY A 23 4.49 -15.71 -12.55
CA GLY A 23 3.05 -15.45 -12.40
C GLY A 23 2.59 -15.10 -10.98
N TYR A 24 3.49 -15.09 -9.99
CA TYR A 24 3.17 -14.66 -8.62
C TYR A 24 3.54 -13.19 -8.42
N VAL A 25 2.78 -12.49 -7.57
CA VAL A 25 3.15 -11.15 -7.09
C VAL A 25 4.30 -11.32 -6.09
N VAL A 26 5.48 -10.85 -6.44
CA VAL A 26 6.71 -10.96 -5.63
C VAL A 26 7.09 -9.64 -4.96
N GLY A 27 6.38 -8.55 -5.29
CA GLY A 27 6.55 -7.26 -4.66
C GLY A 27 5.56 -6.21 -5.19
N MET A 28 5.71 -4.99 -4.69
CA MET A 28 4.94 -3.82 -5.13
C MET A 28 5.86 -2.62 -5.29
N ILE A 29 5.59 -1.77 -6.26
CA ILE A 29 6.32 -0.51 -6.42
C ILE A 29 5.96 0.40 -5.24
N THR A 30 6.98 0.91 -4.55
CA THR A 30 6.77 1.94 -3.53
C THR A 30 6.28 3.23 -4.18
N CYS A 31 5.23 3.82 -3.64
CA CYS A 31 4.77 5.11 -4.09
C CYS A 31 4.66 6.05 -2.89
N TYR A 32 5.30 7.22 -3.03
CA TYR A 32 5.31 8.28 -2.04
C TYR A 32 4.74 9.54 -2.70
N PRO A 33 3.73 10.17 -2.10
CA PRO A 33 3.28 11.47 -2.58
C PRO A 33 4.41 12.50 -2.43
N GLN A 34 4.40 13.51 -3.29
CA GLN A 34 5.38 14.59 -3.22
C GLN A 34 5.36 15.22 -1.80
N PRO A 35 6.51 15.44 -1.16
CA PRO A 35 6.55 16.02 0.18
C PRO A 35 5.77 17.34 0.24
N GLY A 36 4.84 17.44 1.19
CA GLY A 36 3.99 18.62 1.38
C GLY A 36 2.78 18.73 0.44
N SER A 37 2.61 17.83 -0.55
CA SER A 37 1.45 17.87 -1.45
C SER A 37 0.18 17.29 -0.82
N ILE A 38 0.33 16.41 0.17
CA ILE A 38 -0.77 15.75 0.88
C ILE A 38 -0.66 16.04 2.37
N LYS A 39 -1.78 16.42 2.98
CA LYS A 39 -1.95 16.53 4.43
C LYS A 39 -3.11 15.63 4.82
N VAL A 40 -2.91 14.84 5.87
CA VAL A 40 -3.95 14.02 6.49
C VAL A 40 -4.36 14.73 7.78
N TRP A 41 -5.65 15.00 7.92
CA TRP A 41 -6.21 15.67 9.09
C TRP A 41 -6.79 14.68 10.09
N ASP A 42 -6.89 15.10 11.35
CA ASP A 42 -7.53 14.26 12.37
C ASP A 42 -9.00 14.00 12.02
N GLY A 43 -9.42 12.75 12.17
CA GLY A 43 -10.76 12.29 11.78
C GLY A 43 -10.97 12.05 10.27
N GLU A 44 -9.96 12.24 9.40
CA GLU A 44 -10.07 11.82 8.00
C GLU A 44 -10.02 10.29 7.85
N THR A 45 -10.89 9.75 7.00
CA THR A 45 -10.86 8.34 6.62
C THR A 45 -9.94 8.14 5.43
N LEU A 46 -8.88 7.35 5.61
CA LEU A 46 -8.02 6.88 4.54
C LEU A 46 -8.49 5.52 4.05
N THR A 47 -8.74 5.40 2.74
CA THR A 47 -9.13 4.15 2.11
C THR A 47 -7.95 3.57 1.36
N LEU A 48 -7.59 2.33 1.69
CA LEU A 48 -6.69 1.52 0.86
C LEU A 48 -7.54 0.59 0.00
N GLU A 49 -7.32 0.63 -1.30
CA GLU A 49 -7.97 -0.26 -2.26
C GLU A 49 -6.92 -1.15 -2.93
N SER A 50 -7.18 -2.46 -2.97
CA SER A 50 -6.40 -3.40 -3.77
C SER A 50 -7.28 -3.87 -4.93
N ASN A 51 -7.01 -3.33 -6.12
CA ASN A 51 -7.80 -3.59 -7.32
C ASN A 51 -7.09 -4.65 -8.18
N TYR A 52 -7.63 -5.87 -8.16
CA TYR A 52 -7.13 -6.99 -8.94
C TYR A 52 -8.08 -7.30 -10.09
N SER A 53 -7.53 -7.59 -11.27
CA SER A 53 -8.34 -8.08 -12.38
C SER A 53 -8.82 -9.50 -12.08
N SER A 54 -10.13 -9.74 -12.15
CA SER A 54 -10.71 -11.08 -12.05
C SER A 54 -10.40 -11.96 -13.26
N SER A 55 -9.86 -11.39 -14.35
CA SER A 55 -9.44 -12.16 -15.53
C SER A 55 -8.15 -12.96 -15.30
N GLU A 56 -7.35 -12.57 -14.32
CA GLU A 56 -6.06 -13.18 -14.01
C GLU A 56 -6.17 -14.00 -12.72
N LEU A 57 -5.58 -15.19 -12.70
CA LEU A 57 -5.50 -16.00 -11.50
C LEU A 57 -4.45 -15.41 -10.55
N HIS A 58 -4.91 -14.97 -9.38
CA HIS A 58 -4.04 -14.46 -8.32
C HIS A 58 -3.85 -15.54 -7.25
N THR A 59 -2.61 -15.91 -6.98
CA THR A 59 -2.29 -16.91 -5.94
C THR A 59 -1.29 -16.32 -4.96
N GLY A 60 -1.58 -16.43 -3.65
CA GLY A 60 -0.65 -15.98 -2.61
C GLY A 60 -0.57 -14.47 -2.39
N VAL A 61 -1.60 -13.71 -2.76
CA VAL A 61 -1.61 -12.26 -2.55
C VAL A 61 -1.88 -11.94 -1.08
N MET A 62 -0.85 -11.47 -0.37
CA MET A 62 -0.96 -10.87 0.95
C MET A 62 -0.58 -9.40 0.84
N SER A 63 -1.56 -8.49 0.95
CA SER A 63 -1.27 -7.06 0.97
C SER A 63 -0.76 -6.66 2.34
N LEU A 64 0.52 -6.25 2.39
CA LEU A 64 1.13 -5.63 3.56
C LEU A 64 1.41 -4.17 3.22
N PHE A 65 0.81 -3.26 3.97
CA PHE A 65 0.96 -1.84 3.74
C PHE A 65 1.28 -1.11 5.05
N TYR A 66 2.11 -0.07 4.95
CA TYR A 66 2.49 0.79 6.06
C TYR A 66 2.09 2.22 5.73
N LEU A 67 1.22 2.82 6.56
CA LEU A 67 0.92 4.25 6.47
C LEU A 67 1.85 5.00 7.40
N LEU A 68 2.90 5.58 6.82
CA LEU A 68 3.84 6.43 7.54
C LEU A 68 3.35 7.87 7.45
N VAL A 69 2.85 8.40 8.56
CA VAL A 69 2.42 9.81 8.67
C VAL A 69 3.48 10.57 9.46
N ALA A 70 3.97 11.67 8.89
CA ALA A 70 4.90 12.57 9.56
C ALA A 70 4.14 13.75 10.15
N GLU A 71 4.43 14.08 11.40
CA GLU A 71 3.91 15.29 12.02
C GLU A 71 4.75 16.51 11.60
N PRO A 72 4.15 17.71 11.52
CA PRO A 72 4.92 18.93 11.31
C PRO A 72 5.91 19.16 12.45
N ALA A 73 7.05 19.79 12.16
CA ALA A 73 8.18 19.96 13.08
C ALA A 73 7.85 20.69 14.40
N ASN A 74 6.68 21.34 14.50
CA ASN A 74 6.21 22.03 15.70
C ASN A 74 5.10 21.26 16.46
N ALA A 75 4.84 20.00 16.09
CA ALA A 75 3.86 19.16 16.79
C ALA A 75 4.45 18.59 18.09
N THR A 76 3.62 18.49 19.12
CA THR A 76 4.06 18.26 20.50
C THR A 76 4.25 16.78 20.88
N ALA A 77 4.02 15.79 20.01
CA ALA A 77 4.44 14.39 20.25
C ALA A 77 4.21 13.50 19.01
N PRO A 78 5.19 12.69 18.56
CA PRO A 78 5.02 11.82 17.41
C PRO A 78 3.96 10.74 17.65
N ARG A 79 2.90 10.72 16.84
CA ARG A 79 1.95 9.58 16.76
C ARG A 79 2.33 8.64 15.61
N VAL A 80 2.78 7.44 15.96
CA VAL A 80 2.94 6.34 14.99
C VAL A 80 1.55 5.76 14.69
N VAL A 81 1.13 5.79 13.43
CA VAL A 81 -0.18 5.28 13.01
C VAL A 81 -0.05 3.82 12.56
N SER A 82 -0.82 2.96 13.25
CA SER A 82 -1.16 1.55 13.06
C SER A 82 -0.62 0.77 11.85
N SER A 83 -0.07 -0.43 12.12
CA SER A 83 0.15 -1.49 11.12
C SER A 83 -1.14 -2.29 10.93
N LEU A 84 -1.73 -2.25 9.74
CA LEU A 84 -2.96 -2.99 9.42
C LEU A 84 -2.61 -4.17 8.51
N PHE A 85 -2.88 -5.38 8.98
CA PHE A 85 -2.92 -6.59 8.16
C PHE A 85 -4.37 -6.81 7.73
N LEU A 86 -4.68 -6.57 6.46
CA LEU A 86 -6.00 -6.86 5.92
C LEU A 86 -5.97 -8.20 5.17
N PRO A 87 -6.72 -9.22 5.61
CA PRO A 87 -6.95 -10.39 4.78
C PRO A 87 -7.76 -9.96 3.55
N ILE A 88 -7.21 -10.20 2.36
CA ILE A 88 -7.93 -10.01 1.10
C ILE A 88 -8.91 -11.18 1.01
N ASN A 89 -10.21 -10.93 1.24
CA ASN A 89 -11.24 -11.87 0.79
C ASN A 89 -11.34 -11.70 -0.73
N LEU A 90 -10.82 -12.70 -1.45
CA LEU A 90 -10.91 -12.80 -2.90
C LEU A 90 -12.34 -13.12 -3.33
#